data_AF-A0A9R0YPA5-F1
#
_entry.id   AF-A0A9R0YPA5-F1
#
_cell.length_a   1.000
_cell.length_b   1.000
_cell.length_c   1.000
_cell.angle_alpha   90.00
_cell.angle_beta   90.00
_cell.angle_gamma   90.00
#
_symmetry.space_group_name_H-M   'P 1'
#
loop_
_entity.id
_entity.type
_entity.pdbx_description
1 polymer ?
#
loop_
_entity_poly.entity_id
_entity_poly.type
_entity_poly.pdbx_seq_one_letter_code
_entity_poly.pdbx_strand_id
1 'polypeptide(L)' 'MSHWPEQPVNVIIKWLKSHNKSWTVADFGCGNAAVAKNVKNKVFSIDLVSDDPSVIACDMAHVSTSRIYFCGVLPC' A
#
# COMPACT_ATOMS: atom_id res chain seq x y z
N MET A 1 16.70 15.17 -17.26
CA MET A 1 16.07 14.61 -16.04
C MET A 1 16.61 13.20 -15.86
N SER A 2 17.23 12.93 -14.72
CA SER A 2 17.76 11.60 -14.40
C SER A 2 16.58 10.67 -14.13
N HIS A 3 16.35 9.70 -15.02
CA HIS A 3 15.37 8.66 -14.76
C HIS A 3 15.97 7.67 -13.77
N TRP A 4 15.17 7.21 -12.81
CA TRP A 4 15.57 6.08 -12.00
C TRP A 4 15.83 4.89 -12.93
N PRO A 5 16.98 4.19 -12.80
CA PRO A 5 17.23 2.99 -13.58
C PRO A 5 16.24 1.86 -13.22
N GLU A 6 15.76 1.87 -11.97
CA GLU A 6 14.68 1.01 -11.49
C GLU A 6 13.83 1.79 -10.47
N GLN A 7 12.51 1.66 -10.60
CA GLN A 7 11.57 2.26 -9.64
C GLN A 7 11.59 1.45 -8.32
N PRO A 8 11.71 2.09 -7.14
CA PRO A 8 11.77 1.39 -5.86
C PRO A 8 10.60 0.42 -5.61
N VAL A 9 9.40 0.76 -6.08
CA VAL A 9 8.21 -0.09 -5.99
C VAL A 9 8.41 -1.45 -6.68
N ASN A 10 9.15 -1.49 -7.79
CA ASN A 10 9.45 -2.74 -8.50
C ASN A 10 10.38 -3.64 -7.69
N VAL A 11 11.33 -3.05 -6.97
CA VAL A 11 12.24 -3.79 -6.07
C VAL A 11 11.46 -4.45 -4.94
N ILE A 12 10.56 -3.70 -4.29
CA ILE A 12 9.71 -4.23 -3.21
C ILE A 12 8.73 -5.29 -3.71
N ILE A 13 8.11 -5.11 -4.89
CA ILE A 13 7.24 -6.11 -5.49
C ILE A 13 8.00 -7.41 -5.76
N LYS A 14 9.21 -7.33 -6.33
CA LYS A 14 10.07 -8.50 -6.56
C LYS A 14 10.42 -9.19 -5.25
N TRP A 15 10.77 -8.41 -4.22
CA TRP A 15 11.06 -8.93 -2.90
C TRP A 15 9.83 -9.65 -2.31
N LEU A 16 8.65 -9.03 -2.28
CA LEU A 16 7.44 -9.68 -1.75
C LEU A 16 7.08 -10.97 -2.51
N LYS A 17 7.25 -10.99 -3.84
CA LYS A 17 7.00 -12.18 -4.67
C LYS A 17 7.91 -13.37 -4.34
N SER A 18 9.14 -13.12 -3.86
CA SER A 18 10.08 -14.16 -3.45
C SER A 18 9.89 -14.61 -2.00
N HIS A 19 8.92 -14.05 -1.28
CA HIS A 19 8.67 -14.32 0.14
C HIS A 19 7.26 -14.90 0.37
N ASN A 20 6.88 -15.04 1.63
CA ASN A 20 5.63 -15.69 2.03
C ASN A 20 4.40 -14.89 1.57
N LYS A 21 3.54 -15.55 0.79
CA LYS A 21 2.30 -14.98 0.25
C LYS A 21 1.21 -14.80 1.30
N SER A 22 1.30 -15.48 2.44
CA SER A 22 0.36 -15.37 3.55
C SER A 22 0.58 -14.12 4.41
N TRP A 23 1.66 -13.37 4.20
CA TRP A 23 1.88 -12.12 4.92
C TRP A 23 0.84 -11.08 4.52
N THR A 24 0.38 -10.36 5.54
CA THR A 24 -0.42 -9.15 5.38
C THR A 24 0.52 -7.96 5.32
N VAL A 25 0.38 -7.13 4.29
CA VAL A 25 1.24 -5.97 4.02
C VAL A 25 0.41 -4.70 4.16
N ALA A 26 0.97 -3.67 4.78
CA ALA A 26 0.43 -2.31 4.75
C ALA A 26 1.33 -1.46 3.85
N ASP A 27 0.75 -0.78 2.87
CA ASP A 27 1.42 0.07 1.89
C ASP A 27 0.99 1.52 2.14
N PHE A 28 1.84 2.29 2.82
CA PHE A 28 1.56 3.66 3.24
C PHE A 28 2.08 4.66 2.21
N GLY A 29 1.22 5.55 1.74
CA GLY A 29 1.50 6.40 0.58
C GLY A 29 1.49 5.58 -0.72
N CYS A 30 0.48 4.72 -0.88
CA CYS A 30 0.45 3.72 -1.94
C CYS A 30 0.21 4.30 -3.35
N GLY A 31 -0.20 5.57 -3.46
CA GLY A 31 -0.58 6.23 -4.70
C GLY A 31 -1.59 5.40 -5.50
N ASN A 32 -1.17 4.88 -6.66
CA ASN A 32 -2.00 4.06 -7.55
C ASN A 32 -2.13 2.58 -7.14
N ALA A 33 -1.76 2.22 -5.91
CA ALA A 33 -1.82 0.86 -5.36
C ALA A 33 -1.02 -0.19 -6.17
N ALA A 34 0.14 0.20 -6.71
CA ALA A 34 0.96 -0.68 -7.53
C ALA A 34 1.38 -1.97 -6.82
N VAL A 35 1.68 -1.93 -5.51
CA VAL A 35 2.06 -3.12 -4.75
C VAL A 35 0.90 -4.11 -4.70
N ALA A 36 -0.28 -3.67 -4.24
CA ALA A 36 -1.48 -4.49 -4.14
C ALA A 36 -1.89 -5.14 -5.47
N LYS A 37 -1.74 -4.42 -6.58
CA LYS A 37 -2.10 -4.92 -7.93
C LYS A 37 -1.14 -5.98 -8.46
N ASN A 38 0.08 -6.07 -7.92
CA ASN A 38 1.14 -6.90 -8.49
C ASN A 38 1.55 -8.08 -7.62
N VAL A 39 1.07 -8.20 -6.39
CA VAL A 39 1.42 -9.31 -5.47
C VAL A 39 0.19 -10.13 -5.10
N LYS A 40 0.42 -11.35 -4.61
CA LYS A 40 -0.67 -12.24 -4.12
C LYS A 40 -0.98 -12.06 -2.64
N ASN A 41 -0.16 -11.28 -1.94
CA ASN A 41 -0.34 -10.95 -0.53
C ASN A 41 -1.64 -10.18 -0.32
N LYS A 42 -2.19 -10.27 0.89
CA LYS A 42 -3.21 -9.31 1.32
C LYS A 42 -2.52 -7.98 1.59
N VAL A 43 -2.80 -6.97 0.76
CA VAL A 43 -2.21 -5.64 0.88
C VAL A 43 -3.29 -4.64 1.27
N PHE A 44 -3.03 -3.86 2.30
CA PHE A 44 -3.82 -2.69 2.67
C PHE A 44 -3.11 -1.45 2.12
N SER A 45 -3.65 -0.93 1.03
CA SER A 45 -3.17 0.29 0.38
C SER A 45 -3.76 1.50 1.07
N ILE A 46 -2.92 2.38 1.60
CA ILE A 46 -3.31 3.55 2.38
C ILE A 46 -2.66 4.77 1.76
N ASP A 47 -3.44 5.82 1.48
CA ASP A 47 -2.94 7.10 1.01
C ASP A 47 -3.79 8.23 1.59
N LEU A 48 -3.30 9.46 1.60
CA LEU A 48 -4.08 10.60 2.07
C LEU A 48 -5.28 10.89 1.15
N VAL A 49 -5.10 10.70 -0.16
CA VAL A 49 -6.12 10.92 -1.19
C VAL A 49 -5.96 9.86 -2.28
N SER A 50 -7.06 9.31 -2.79
CA SER A 50 -7.03 8.35 -3.89
C SER A 50 -8.35 8.33 -4.66
N ASP A 51 -8.24 8.17 -5.99
CA ASP A 51 -9.38 7.89 -6.88
C ASP A 51 -9.64 6.39 -7.04
N ASP A 52 -8.71 5.55 -6.58
CA ASP A 52 -8.85 4.10 -6.60
C ASP A 52 -9.68 3.64 -5.39
N PRO A 53 -10.86 3.02 -5.58
CA PRO A 53 -11.75 2.60 -4.50
C PRO A 53 -11.20 1.46 -3.64
N SER A 54 -10.10 0.82 -4.07
CA SER A 54 -9.39 -0.20 -3.28
C SER A 54 -8.39 0.39 -2.28
N VAL A 55 -8.12 1.69 -2.36
CA VAL A 55 -7.23 2.41 -1.44
C VAL A 55 -8.04 2.99 -0.28
N ILE A 56 -7.52 2.83 0.92
CA ILE A 56 -8.09 3.43 2.12
C ILE A 56 -7.54 4.85 2.23
N ALA A 57 -8.38 5.83 1.92
CA ALA A 57 -8.03 7.24 1.98
C ALA A 57 -8.02 7.74 3.44
N CYS A 58 -6.85 7.92 4.05
CA CYS A 58 -6.68 8.56 5.36
C CYS A 58 -5.23 8.99 5.61
N ASP A 59 -5.03 9.82 6.64
CA ASP A 59 -3.71 10.21 7.11
C ASP A 59 -2.96 9.01 7.74
N MET A 60 -1.91 8.55 7.07
CA MET A 60 -1.06 7.45 7.50
C MET A 60 -0.37 7.68 8.85
N ALA A 61 -0.17 8.93 9.29
CA ALA A 61 0.39 9.23 10.61
C ALA A 61 -0.54 8.79 11.76
N HIS A 62 -1.83 8.64 11.47
CA HIS A 62 -2.86 8.29 12.45
C HIS A 62 -3.43 6.87 12.26
N VAL A 63 -2.83 6.07 11.37
CA VAL A 63 -3.25 4.67 11.18
C VAL A 63 -2.65 3.79 12.27
N SER A 64 -3.51 3.30 13.17
CA SER A 64 -3.09 2.25 14.10
C SER A 64 -2.95 0.91 13.35
N THR A 65 -1.77 0.31 13.40
CA THR A 65 -1.49 -0.99 12.76
C THR A 65 -2.27 -2.15 13.37
N SER A 66 -2.74 -1.99 14.62
CA SER A 66 -3.66 -2.91 15.31
C SER A 66 -5.12 -2.79 14.83
N ARG A 67 -5.50 -1.70 14.16
CA ARG A 67 -6.85 -1.45 13.65
C ARG A 67 -6.81 -0.74 12.29
N ILE A 68 -6.26 -1.40 11.27
CA ILE A 68 -6.40 -0.95 9.88
C ILE A 68 -7.89 -0.79 9.49
N TYR A 69 -8.79 -1.53 10.16
CA TYR A 69 -10.24 -1.42 10.03
C TYR A 69 -10.83 -0.03 10.38
N PHE A 70 -10.11 0.84 11.12
CA PHE A 70 -10.66 2.13 11.56
C PHE A 70 -10.56 3.25 10.51
N CYS A 71 -9.66 3.12 9.54
CA CYS A 71 -9.47 4.12 8.48
C CYS A 71 -10.68 4.20 7.51
N GLY A 72 -11.62 3.23 7.55
CA GLY A 72 -12.88 3.30 6.79
C GLY A 72 -14.08 3.90 7.55
N VAL A 73 -13.91 4.33 8.81
CA VAL A 73 -15.02 4.79 9.68
C VAL A 73 -14.79 6.19 10.24
N LEU A 74 -13.58 6.72 10.11
CA LEU A 74 -13.32 8.14 10.31
C LEU A 74 -13.51 8.83 8.97
N PRO A 75 -14.34 9.89 8.89
CA PRO A 75 -14.22 10.81 7.78
C PRO A 75 -12.80 11.36 7.81
N CYS A 76 -12.17 11.54 6.65
CA CYS A 76 -11.05 12.45 6.54
C CYS A 76 -11.39 13.79 7.23
#